data_AF-A0A6V7IES3-F1
#
_entry.id   AF-A0A6V7IES3-F1
#
_cell.length_a   1.000
_cell.length_b   1.000
_cell.length_c   1.000
_cell.angle_alpha   90.00
_cell.angle_beta   90.00
_cell.angle_gamma   90.00
#
_symmetry.space_group_name_H-M   'P 1'
#
loop_
_entity.id
_entity.type
_entity.pdbx_description
1 polymer ?
#
loop_
_entity_poly.entity_id
_entity_poly.type
_entity_poly.pdbx_seq_one_letter_code
_entity_poly.pdbx_strand_id
1 'polypeptide(L)' 'GRSGKGNIYVWASGNGGSKQDDCGCDGYVGSIYTIAVGSASQTGKFPWYGERCPATLATTYSSGAYQDQMI' A
#
# COMPACT_ATOMS: atom_id res chain seq x y z
N GLY A 1 -11.25 -8.18 -20.39
CA GLY A 1 -10.00 -7.40 -20.38
C GLY A 1 -10.03 -6.39 -21.50
N ARG A 2 -9.70 -5.12 -21.22
CA ARG A 2 -9.69 -3.91 -22.10
C ARG A 2 -9.37 -4.18 -23.58
N SER A 3 -10.30 -4.78 -24.32
CA SER A 3 -10.11 -5.34 -25.67
C SER A 3 -8.80 -6.13 -25.84
N GLY A 4 -8.49 -7.02 -24.89
CA GLY A 4 -7.27 -7.84 -24.90
C GLY A 4 -6.03 -7.19 -24.27
N LYS A 5 -6.07 -5.90 -23.89
CA LYS A 5 -4.94 -5.18 -23.29
C LYS A 5 -4.70 -5.47 -21.80
N GLY A 6 -5.44 -6.42 -21.22
CA GLY A 6 -5.45 -6.69 -19.78
C GLY A 6 -6.33 -5.72 -18.98
N ASN A 7 -6.76 -6.16 -17.80
CA ASN A 7 -7.36 -5.27 -16.79
C ASN A 7 -6.23 -4.64 -15.96
N ILE A 8 -6.50 -3.48 -15.38
CA ILE A 8 -5.58 -2.85 -14.42
C ILE A 8 -6.16 -3.08 -13.04
N TYR A 9 -5.44 -3.84 -12.21
CA TYR A 9 -5.81 -4.07 -10.82
C TYR A 9 -4.91 -3.22 -9.94
N VAL A 10 -5.51 -2.35 -9.13
CA VAL A 10 -4.80 -1.52 -8.14
C VAL A 10 -5.18 -2.04 -6.77
N TRP A 11 -4.20 -2.23 -5.90
CA TRP A 11 -4.41 -2.80 -4.57
C TRP A 11 -3.72 -1.94 -3.52
N ALA A 12 -4.31 -1.81 -2.33
CA ALA A 12 -3.65 -1.14 -1.21
C ALA A 12 -2.61 -2.09 -0.61
N SER A 13 -1.43 -1.57 -0.26
CA SER A 13 -0.37 -2.40 0.33
C SER A 13 -0.74 -2.95 1.71
N GLY A 14 -1.68 -2.36 2.44
CA GLY A 14 -2.13 -2.86 3.75
C GLY A 14 -2.15 -1.81 4.85
N ASN A 15 -2.73 -2.17 6.00
CA ASN A 15 -2.96 -1.31 7.16
C ASN A 15 -2.57 -1.93 8.52
N GLY A 16 -1.85 -3.07 8.50
CA GLY A 16 -1.40 -3.81 9.67
C GLY A 16 -0.10 -3.30 10.30
N GLY A 17 0.45 -2.16 9.87
CA GLY A 17 1.78 -1.68 10.30
C GLY A 17 1.96 -1.53 11.81
N SER A 18 0.93 -1.11 12.55
CA SER A 18 0.98 -1.02 14.02
C SER A 18 1.05 -2.38 14.73
N LYS A 19 0.70 -3.46 14.02
CA LYS A 19 0.82 -4.85 14.44
C LYS A 19 2.07 -5.53 13.89
N GLN A 20 2.98 -4.78 13.26
CA GLN A 20 4.19 -5.27 12.60
C GLN A 20 3.89 -6.25 11.45
N ASP A 21 2.79 -6.01 10.72
CA ASP A 21 2.43 -6.83 9.56
C ASP A 21 3.35 -6.58 8.35
N ASP A 22 3.47 -7.60 7.49
CA ASP A 22 4.28 -7.58 6.28
C ASP A 22 3.40 -7.90 5.07
N CYS A 23 3.23 -6.91 4.20
CA CYS A 23 2.38 -7.04 3.03
C CYS A 23 2.87 -8.07 1.99
N GLY A 24 4.09 -8.58 2.13
CA GLY A 24 4.59 -9.73 1.36
C GLY A 24 3.88 -11.04 1.71
N CYS A 25 3.19 -11.09 2.86
CA CYS A 25 2.33 -12.20 3.25
C CYS A 25 0.89 -12.08 2.70
N ASP A 26 0.51 -10.95 2.09
CA ASP A 26 -0.75 -10.80 1.36
C ASP A 26 -0.58 -11.21 -0.11
N GLY A 27 -1.23 -12.32 -0.49
CA GLY A 27 -1.19 -12.86 -1.85
C GLY A 27 -1.82 -11.94 -2.92
N TYR A 28 -2.68 -11.00 -2.54
CA TYR A 28 -3.18 -9.97 -3.47
C TYR A 28 -2.11 -8.93 -3.75
N VAL A 29 -1.43 -8.42 -2.72
CA VAL A 29 -0.31 -7.48 -2.85
C VAL A 29 0.88 -8.11 -3.58
N GLY A 30 1.23 -9.36 -3.24
CA GLY A 30 2.32 -10.10 -3.87
C GLY A 30 2.02 -10.61 -5.30
N SER A 31 0.79 -10.46 -5.78
CA SER A 31 0.42 -10.92 -7.12
C SER A 31 0.99 -10.01 -8.20
N ILE A 32 1.69 -10.60 -9.18
CA ILE A 32 2.24 -9.90 -10.35
C ILE A 32 1.18 -9.23 -11.23
N TYR A 33 -0.11 -9.55 -11.02
CA TYR A 33 -1.22 -8.95 -11.75
C TYR A 33 -1.75 -7.66 -11.12
N THR A 34 -1.28 -7.30 -9.92
CA THR A 34 -1.73 -6.11 -9.21
C THR A 34 -0.65 -5.03 -9.16
N ILE A 35 -1.10 -3.79 -9.07
CA ILE A 35 -0.27 -2.64 -8.77
C ILE A 35 -0.52 -2.30 -7.31
N ALA A 36 0.38 -2.76 -6.44
CA ALA A 36 0.33 -2.46 -5.01
C ALA A 36 0.77 -1.01 -4.74
N VAL A 37 -0.08 -0.25 -4.04
CA VAL A 37 0.10 1.17 -3.73
C VAL A 37 0.12 1.37 -2.23
N GLY A 38 1.24 1.88 -1.73
CA GLY A 38 1.43 2.28 -0.34
C GLY A 38 0.93 3.70 -0.07
N SER A 39 1.05 4.11 1.19
CA SER A 39 0.57 5.42 1.67
C SER A 39 1.72 6.28 2.20
N ALA A 40 1.61 7.59 2.00
CA ALA A 40 2.43 8.62 2.66
C ALA A 40 1.51 9.63 3.32
N SER A 41 1.90 10.15 4.48
CA SER A 41 1.14 11.20 5.15
C SER A 41 1.25 12.54 4.42
N GLN A 42 0.42 13.52 4.81
CA GLN A 42 0.46 14.89 4.30
C GLN A 42 1.85 15.56 4.42
N THR A 43 2.69 15.10 5.35
CA THR A 43 4.08 15.58 5.56
C THR A 43 5.11 14.72 4.82
N GLY A 44 4.67 13.80 3.95
CA GLY A 44 5.53 12.88 3.19
C GLY A 44 6.18 11.80 4.06
N LYS A 45 5.62 11.51 5.23
CA LYS A 45 6.15 10.50 6.16
C LYS A 45 5.42 9.17 6.01
N PHE A 46 6.08 8.10 6.42
CA PHE A 46 5.47 6.77 6.42
C PHE A 46 4.34 6.71 7.48
N PRO A 47 3.11 6.30 7.12
CA PRO A 47 1.96 6.31 8.02
C PRO A 47 2.06 5.22 9.09
N TRP A 48 1.36 5.40 10.20
CA TRP A 48 1.42 4.47 11.34
C TRP A 48 0.83 3.08 11.04
N TYR A 49 -0.13 3.02 10.11
CA TYR A 49 -0.77 1.78 9.67
C TYR A 49 -0.05 1.12 8.48
N GLY A 50 0.86 1.82 7.80
CA GLY A 50 1.45 1.32 6.56
C GLY A 50 2.25 0.03 6.77
N GLU A 51 2.11 -0.91 5.85
CA GLU A 51 2.94 -2.13 5.79
C GLU A 51 4.10 -1.94 4.81
N ARG A 52 5.23 -2.61 5.07
CA ARG A 52 6.42 -2.54 4.21
C ARG A 52 6.68 -3.90 3.59
N CYS A 53 6.82 -3.95 2.27
CA CYS A 53 7.23 -5.16 1.57
C CYS A 53 7.80 -4.82 0.18
N PRO A 54 8.62 -5.71 -0.41
CA PRO A 54 9.20 -5.51 -1.75
C PRO A 54 8.17 -5.42 -2.89
N ALA A 55 6.94 -5.88 -2.68
CA ALA A 55 5.90 -5.92 -3.71
C ALA A 55 5.21 -4.57 -3.95
N THR A 56 5.37 -3.58 -3.04
CA THR A 56 4.78 -2.24 -3.23
C THR A 56 5.49 -1.50 -4.36
N LEU A 57 4.75 -1.04 -5.37
CA LEU A 57 5.29 -0.41 -6.58
C LEU A 57 5.29 1.12 -6.52
N ALA A 58 4.34 1.72 -5.82
CA ALA A 58 4.18 3.17 -5.75
C ALA A 58 3.61 3.61 -4.40
N THR A 59 3.59 4.92 -4.16
CA THR A 59 3.01 5.52 -2.96
C THR A 59 2.18 6.73 -3.35
N THR A 60 1.04 6.92 -2.69
CA THR A 60 0.21 8.12 -2.81
C THR A 60 -0.11 8.70 -1.43
N TYR A 61 -0.60 9.93 -1.39
CA TYR A 61 -0.99 10.56 -0.14
C TYR A 61 -2.24 9.92 0.49
N SER A 62 -2.22 9.80 1.81
CA SER A 62 -3.33 9.34 2.67
C SER A 62 -3.19 10.00 4.06
N SER A 63 -3.78 9.40 5.11
CA SER A 63 -3.76 9.94 6.48
C SER A 63 -2.40 9.86 7.19
N GLY A 64 -2.36 10.32 8.45
CA GLY A 64 -1.15 10.72 9.17
C GLY A 64 -0.10 9.64 9.47
N ALA A 65 1.13 10.09 9.69
CA ALA A 65 2.19 9.34 10.37
C ALA A 65 2.04 9.38 11.89
N TYR A 66 2.96 8.74 12.61
CA TYR A 66 2.94 8.66 14.07
C TYR A 66 2.90 10.00 14.80
N GLN A 67 3.39 11.07 14.17
CA GLN A 67 3.40 12.43 14.74
C GLN A 67 2.30 13.33 14.15
N ASP A 68 1.55 12.82 13.18
CA ASP A 68 0.42 13.53 12.58
C ASP A 68 -0.88 13.07 13.25
N GLN A 69 -2.00 13.66 12.84
CA GLN A 69 -3.32 13.20 13.28
C GLN A 69 -3.60 11.78 12.73
N MET A 70 -3.81 10.83 13.64
CA MET A 70 -4.14 9.43 13.33
C MET A 70 -5.64 9.29 13.04
N ILE A 71 -6.03 9.69 11.83
CA ILE A 71 -7.38 9.55 11.28
C ILE A 71 -7.50 8.30 10.42
#